data_AF-G9EJE5-F1
#
_entry.id   AF-G9EJE5-F1
#
_cell.length_a   1.000
_cell.length_b   1.000
_cell.length_c   1.000
_cell.angle_alpha   90.00
_cell.angle_beta   90.00
_cell.angle_gamma   90.00
#
_symmetry.space_group_name_H-M   'P 1'
#
loop_
_entity.id
_entity.type
_entity.pdbx_description
1 polymer ?
#
loop_
_entity_poly.entity_id
_entity_poly.type
_entity_poly.pdbx_seq_one_letter_code
_entity_poly.pdbx_strand_id
1 'polypeptide(L)'
;MKICACVTSKQWLEAELQKLLVIQKENSQLKELLQTSAQANMSAMAAQILAVDTSNSRQVVVLNKGKRDGVYVGQPILDAKGVMGQIVDVGPLTSTVLLISDSKSAVPVRNNRTGERAILIGTNDIERLFLINLPKTSSIHPGDVLVTSGLDHRYPEGYPVGKVEQVSSIPGEDFVKVKVSPVALLNRNRLVLLIWPDKEQEQLTVQINKRLNAKEMM
;
A
#
# COMPACT_ATOMS: atom_id res chain seq x y z
N MET A 1 -32.83 -25.93 38.87
CA MET A 1 -31.70 -24.98 38.98
C MET A 1 -30.36 -25.43 38.33
N LYS A 2 -30.28 -26.57 37.61
CA LYS A 2 -29.02 -27.09 37.00
C LYS A 2 -28.76 -26.70 35.54
N ILE A 3 -29.73 -26.09 34.84
CA ILE A 3 -29.64 -25.82 33.39
C ILE A 3 -28.80 -24.56 33.09
N CYS A 4 -28.71 -23.59 34.02
CA CYS A 4 -28.02 -22.32 33.80
C CYS A 4 -26.48 -22.44 33.76
N ALA A 5 -25.88 -23.37 34.53
CA ALA A 5 -24.42 -23.53 34.61
C ALA A 5 -23.78 -24.18 33.36
N CYS A 6 -24.52 -25.05 32.66
CA CYS A 6 -24.02 -25.73 31.45
C CYS A 6 -24.06 -24.81 30.21
N VAL A 7 -25.08 -23.93 30.13
CA VAL A 7 -25.21 -22.95 29.05
C VAL A 7 -24.11 -21.89 29.14
N THR A 8 -23.78 -21.44 30.36
CA THR A 8 -22.69 -20.47 30.58
C THR A 8 -21.31 -21.06 30.30
N SER A 9 -21.03 -22.32 30.66
CA SER A 9 -19.76 -22.96 30.31
C SER A 9 -19.56 -23.13 28.81
N LYS A 10 -20.63 -23.44 28.06
CA LYS A 10 -20.58 -23.55 26.60
C LYS A 10 -20.35 -22.19 25.93
N GLN A 11 -21.09 -21.17 26.34
CA GLN A 11 -20.93 -19.80 25.81
C GLN A 11 -19.54 -19.23 26.12
N TRP A 12 -18.98 -19.52 27.30
CA TRP A 12 -17.64 -19.07 27.66
C TRP A 12 -16.56 -19.76 26.82
N LEU A 13 -16.70 -21.06 26.58
CA LEU A 13 -15.79 -21.82 25.72
C LEU A 13 -15.86 -21.34 24.26
N GLU A 14 -17.04 -21.01 23.75
CA GLU A 14 -17.23 -20.42 22.42
C GLU A 14 -16.57 -19.04 22.31
N ALA A 15 -16.71 -18.19 23.33
CA ALA A 15 -16.06 -16.88 23.37
C ALA A 15 -14.52 -16.98 23.43
N GLU A 16 -13.99 -17.92 24.25
CA GLU A 16 -12.55 -18.14 24.33
C GLU A 16 -12.00 -18.73 23.04
N LEU A 17 -12.74 -19.64 22.38
CA LEU A 17 -12.37 -20.16 21.06
C LEU A 17 -12.32 -19.03 20.01
N GLN A 18 -13.32 -18.14 19.98
CA GLN A 18 -13.31 -16.98 19.09
C GLN A 18 -12.11 -16.07 19.35
N LYS A 19 -11.79 -15.81 20.63
CA LYS A 19 -10.64 -15.01 21.03
C LYS A 19 -9.32 -15.64 20.59
N LEU A 20 -9.15 -16.96 20.79
CA LEU A 20 -7.98 -17.70 20.34
C LEU A 20 -7.81 -17.63 18.82
N LEU A 21 -8.90 -17.77 18.06
CA LEU A 21 -8.87 -17.67 16.59
C LEU A 21 -8.45 -16.27 16.11
N VAL A 22 -8.93 -15.20 16.76
CA VAL A 22 -8.53 -13.82 16.46
C VAL A 22 -7.04 -13.61 16.75
N ILE A 23 -6.57 -14.03 17.92
CA ILE A 23 -5.16 -13.92 18.33
C ILE A 23 -4.25 -14.73 17.38
N GLN A 24 -4.68 -15.92 16.98
CA GLN A 24 -3.92 -16.76 16.05
C GLN A 24 -3.78 -16.08 14.68
N LYS A 25 -4.85 -15.46 14.17
CA LYS A 25 -4.84 -14.71 12.91
C LYS A 25 -3.96 -13.45 13.00
N GLU A 26 -4.00 -12.73 14.11
CA GLU A 26 -3.11 -11.58 14.32
C GLU A 26 -1.64 -12.01 14.36
N ASN A 27 -1.33 -13.09 15.08
CA ASN A 27 0.03 -13.63 15.13
C ASN A 27 0.52 -14.09 13.76
N SER A 28 -0.32 -14.72 12.93
CA SER A 28 0.08 -15.10 11.57
C SER A 28 0.35 -13.86 10.71
N GLN A 29 -0.52 -12.85 10.78
CA GLN A 29 -0.32 -11.58 10.06
C GLN A 29 0.95 -10.86 10.50
N LEU A 30 1.22 -10.78 11.80
CA LEU A 30 2.45 -10.18 12.33
C LEU A 30 3.70 -10.91 11.81
N LYS A 31 3.67 -12.24 11.76
CA LYS A 31 4.79 -13.03 11.20
C LYS A 31 5.02 -12.74 9.72
N GLU A 32 3.96 -12.66 8.92
CA GLU A 32 4.06 -12.29 7.50
C GLU A 32 4.66 -10.88 7.34
N LEU A 33 4.19 -9.90 8.11
CA LEU A 33 4.72 -8.54 8.07
C LEU A 33 6.20 -8.49 8.50
N LEU A 34 6.59 -9.23 9.53
CA LEU A 34 8.00 -9.30 9.95
C LEU A 34 8.89 -9.87 8.84
N GLN A 35 8.44 -10.88 8.10
CA GLN A 35 9.17 -11.42 6.95
C GLN A 35 9.34 -10.37 5.84
N THR A 36 8.28 -9.62 5.52
CA THR A 36 8.34 -8.51 4.56
C THR A 36 9.32 -7.42 5.00
N SER A 37 9.35 -7.07 6.29
CA SER A 37 10.31 -6.10 6.82
C SER A 37 11.76 -6.58 6.77
N ALA A 38 12.01 -7.88 6.98
CA ALA A 38 13.36 -8.43 6.92
C ALA A 38 13.94 -8.40 5.49
N GLN A 39 13.11 -8.59 4.47
CA GLN A 39 13.51 -8.45 3.07
C GLN A 39 13.82 -6.99 2.69
N ALA A 40 13.29 -6.03 3.45
CA ALA A 40 13.41 -4.61 3.17
C ALA A 40 14.78 -4.02 3.51
N ASN A 41 15.54 -4.61 4.44
CA ASN A 41 16.71 -3.97 5.08
C ASN A 41 16.45 -2.52 5.58
N MET A 42 15.18 -2.16 5.76
CA MET A 42 14.72 -0.82 6.12
C MET A 42 14.06 -0.84 7.48
N SER A 43 14.12 0.29 8.18
CA SER A 43 13.37 0.47 9.42
C SER A 43 11.88 0.43 9.09
N ALA A 44 11.14 -0.44 9.78
CA ALA A 44 9.71 -0.62 9.59
C ALA A 44 8.97 -0.67 10.93
N MET A 45 7.72 -0.19 10.93
CA MET A 45 6.87 -0.18 12.11
C MET A 45 5.48 -0.72 11.75
N ALA A 46 5.00 -1.67 12.54
CA ALA A 46 3.64 -2.15 12.42
C ALA A 46 2.65 -1.11 12.97
N ALA A 47 1.56 -0.89 12.23
CA ALA A 47 0.44 -0.06 12.63
C ALA A 47 -0.88 -0.82 12.45
N GLN A 48 -1.88 -0.48 13.29
CA GLN A 48 -3.23 -1.02 13.18
C GLN A 48 -4.14 -0.04 12.44
N ILE A 49 -5.01 -0.58 11.61
CA ILE A 49 -6.07 0.15 10.94
C ILE A 49 -7.23 0.36 11.92
N LEU A 50 -7.60 1.62 12.14
CA LEU A 50 -8.69 2.05 13.00
C LEU A 50 -10.00 2.27 12.23
N ALA A 51 -9.91 2.78 11.00
CA ALA A 51 -11.06 3.07 10.16
C ALA A 51 -10.71 2.93 8.67
N VAL A 52 -11.71 2.59 7.86
CA VAL A 52 -11.60 2.41 6.42
C VAL A 52 -12.79 3.15 5.77
N ASP A 53 -12.51 4.03 4.82
CA ASP A 53 -13.50 4.65 3.94
C ASP A 53 -13.11 4.31 2.51
N THR A 54 -13.96 3.53 1.83
CA THR A 54 -13.75 3.08 0.45
C THR A 54 -14.92 3.47 -0.43
N SER A 55 -15.50 4.63 -0.17
CA SER A 55 -16.55 5.21 -0.98
C SER A 55 -16.07 5.55 -2.40
N ASN A 56 -17.00 5.69 -3.34
CA ASN A 56 -16.68 6.05 -4.73
C ASN A 56 -16.03 7.45 -4.87
N SER A 57 -16.10 8.28 -3.84
CA SER A 57 -15.51 9.62 -3.84
C SER A 57 -14.10 9.64 -3.23
N ARG A 58 -13.78 8.70 -2.33
CA ARG A 58 -12.52 8.70 -1.59
C ARG A 58 -12.19 7.32 -1.04
N GLN A 59 -10.92 6.94 -1.14
CA GLN A 59 -10.40 5.67 -0.63
C GLN A 59 -9.23 5.91 0.34
N VAL A 60 -9.56 5.94 1.64
CA VAL A 60 -8.63 6.25 2.72
C VAL A 60 -8.74 5.29 3.89
N VAL A 61 -7.65 5.20 4.65
CA VAL A 61 -7.54 4.38 5.86
C VAL A 61 -6.92 5.21 6.98
N VAL A 62 -7.40 5.03 8.21
CA VAL A 62 -6.84 5.71 9.40
C VAL A 62 -6.04 4.72 10.23
N LEU A 63 -4.82 5.10 10.61
CA LEU A 63 -3.91 4.28 11.42
C LEU A 63 -3.81 4.77 12.87
N ASN A 64 -3.48 3.86 13.77
CA ASN A 64 -3.22 4.14 15.20
C ASN A 64 -1.80 4.69 15.50
N LYS A 65 -1.16 5.30 14.49
CA LYS A 65 0.18 5.86 14.56
C LYS A 65 0.16 7.28 14.02
N GLY A 66 0.84 8.20 14.71
CA GLY A 66 0.87 9.62 14.35
C GLY A 66 2.24 10.24 14.53
N LYS A 67 2.29 11.57 14.68
CA LYS A 67 3.55 12.32 14.84
C LYS A 67 4.39 11.85 16.03
N ARG A 68 3.75 11.41 17.12
CA ARG A 68 4.45 10.89 18.30
C ARG A 68 5.22 9.60 18.03
N ASP A 69 4.81 8.83 17.03
CA ASP A 69 5.48 7.61 16.58
C ASP A 69 6.48 7.88 15.44
N GLY A 70 6.69 9.14 15.04
CA GLY A 70 7.60 9.51 13.95
C GLY A 70 7.00 9.35 12.55
N VAL A 71 5.68 9.20 12.42
CA VAL A 71 4.99 9.15 11.12
C VAL A 71 5.03 10.51 10.43
N TYR A 72 5.22 10.52 9.11
CA TYR A 72 5.30 11.75 8.30
C TYR A 72 4.48 11.65 7.01
N VAL A 73 4.13 12.81 6.43
CA VAL A 73 3.38 12.89 5.17
C VAL A 73 4.24 12.43 4.00
N GLY A 74 3.69 11.60 3.12
CA GLY A 74 4.39 10.97 2.00
C GLY A 74 5.02 9.63 2.37
N GLN A 75 4.93 9.18 3.62
CA GLN A 75 5.47 7.90 4.05
C GLN A 75 4.72 6.74 3.36
N PRO A 76 5.43 5.77 2.75
CA PRO A 76 4.81 4.62 2.10
C PRO A 76 4.26 3.62 3.12
N ILE A 77 3.12 3.02 2.79
CA ILE A 77 2.45 2.00 3.60
C ILE A 77 2.35 0.71 2.81
N LEU A 78 2.79 -0.39 3.43
CA LEU A 78 2.72 -1.72 2.85
C LEU A 78 1.80 -2.65 3.66
N ASP A 79 1.24 -3.61 2.95
CA ASP A 79 0.70 -4.86 3.46
C ASP A 79 1.78 -5.97 3.30
N ALA A 80 1.60 -7.11 3.96
CA ALA A 80 2.38 -8.33 3.74
C ALA A 80 2.56 -8.69 2.25
N LYS A 81 1.61 -8.36 1.38
CA LYS A 81 1.67 -8.67 -0.06
C LYS A 81 2.28 -7.58 -0.94
N GLY A 82 2.21 -6.31 -0.56
CA GLY A 82 2.58 -5.22 -1.46
C GLY A 82 2.18 -3.84 -0.98
N VAL A 83 2.33 -2.86 -1.87
CA VAL A 83 2.04 -1.44 -1.58
C VAL A 83 0.54 -1.22 -1.38
N MET A 84 0.17 -0.63 -0.25
CA MET A 84 -1.21 -0.29 0.08
C MET A 84 -1.51 1.18 -0.23
N GLY A 85 -0.57 2.09 0.03
CA GLY A 85 -0.80 3.51 -0.16
C GLY A 85 0.31 4.40 0.40
N GLN A 86 -0.05 5.64 0.69
CA GLN A 86 0.85 6.64 1.28
C GLN A 86 0.13 7.50 2.31
N ILE A 87 0.87 7.97 3.31
CA ILE A 87 0.35 8.90 4.31
C ILE A 87 0.11 10.27 3.66
N VAL A 88 -1.09 10.82 3.81
CA VAL A 88 -1.46 12.15 3.29
C VAL A 88 -1.75 13.16 4.39
N ASP A 89 -2.02 12.70 5.60
CA ASP A 89 -2.24 13.55 6.76
C ASP A 89 -1.76 12.86 8.05
N VAL A 90 -1.24 13.65 9.00
CA VAL A 90 -0.68 13.13 10.25
C VAL A 90 -1.12 14.01 11.43
N GLY A 91 -1.95 13.43 12.28
CA GLY A 91 -2.31 13.98 13.58
C GLY A 91 -1.33 13.58 14.69
N PRO A 92 -1.57 14.00 15.94
CA PRO A 92 -0.69 13.67 17.06
C PRO A 92 -0.59 12.17 17.36
N LEU A 93 -1.71 11.45 17.24
CA LEU A 93 -1.85 10.03 17.62
C LEU A 93 -2.27 9.13 16.45
N THR A 94 -2.80 9.71 15.38
CA THR A 94 -3.33 8.97 14.23
C THR A 94 -2.81 9.59 12.94
N SER A 95 -2.94 8.85 11.85
CA SER A 95 -2.58 9.30 10.52
C SER A 95 -3.55 8.75 9.49
N THR A 96 -3.65 9.45 8.35
CA THR A 96 -4.53 9.09 7.25
C THR A 96 -3.71 8.64 6.05
N VAL A 97 -4.00 7.46 5.56
CA VAL A 97 -3.43 6.85 4.36
C VAL A 97 -4.38 7.08 3.18
N LEU A 98 -3.84 7.54 2.06
CA LEU A 98 -4.50 7.48 0.76
C LEU A 98 -4.14 6.16 0.08
N LEU A 99 -5.14 5.36 -0.26
CA LEU A 99 -4.94 4.08 -0.90
C LEU A 99 -4.49 4.22 -2.35
N ILE A 100 -3.77 3.23 -2.88
CA ILE A 100 -3.37 3.20 -4.30
C ILE A 100 -4.56 3.17 -5.27
N SER A 101 -5.72 2.75 -4.79
CA SER A 101 -6.97 2.64 -5.54
C SER A 101 -7.77 3.95 -5.59
N ASP A 102 -7.40 4.95 -4.80
CA ASP A 102 -7.96 6.30 -4.93
C ASP A 102 -7.52 6.96 -6.24
N SER A 103 -8.42 7.65 -6.92
CA SER A 103 -8.17 8.37 -8.18
C SER A 103 -7.17 9.53 -8.07
N LYS A 104 -6.92 10.03 -6.85
CA LYS A 104 -5.88 11.02 -6.57
C LYS A 104 -4.52 10.37 -6.28
N SER A 105 -4.46 9.03 -6.24
CA SER A 105 -3.24 8.30 -6.02
C SER A 105 -2.53 8.03 -7.34
N ALA A 106 -1.22 8.25 -7.34
CA ALA A 106 -0.33 7.97 -8.47
C ALA A 106 0.96 7.34 -7.94
N VAL A 107 1.23 6.11 -8.36
CA VAL A 107 2.40 5.33 -7.93
C VAL A 107 3.31 5.10 -9.13
N PRO A 108 4.57 5.59 -9.10
CA PRO A 108 5.56 5.30 -10.13
C PRO A 108 5.96 3.81 -10.08
N VAL A 109 5.61 3.06 -11.12
CA VAL A 109 5.85 1.62 -11.21
C VAL A 109 6.77 1.27 -12.38
N ARG A 110 7.30 0.06 -12.31
CA ARG A 110 8.08 -0.58 -13.35
C ARG A 110 7.56 -1.99 -13.57
N ASN A 111 7.52 -2.43 -14.82
CA ASN A 111 7.27 -3.83 -15.14
C ASN A 111 8.46 -4.68 -14.69
N ASN A 112 8.21 -5.69 -13.85
CA ASN A 112 9.27 -6.52 -13.28
C ASN A 112 10.04 -7.33 -14.33
N ARG A 113 9.40 -7.68 -15.45
CA ARG A 113 9.99 -8.46 -16.54
C ARG A 113 10.81 -7.61 -17.50
N THR A 114 10.27 -6.47 -17.92
CA THR A 114 10.90 -5.64 -18.98
C THR A 114 11.70 -4.46 -18.46
N GLY A 115 11.48 -4.05 -17.22
CA GLY A 115 12.05 -2.84 -16.67
C GLY A 115 11.39 -1.54 -17.19
N GLU A 116 10.32 -1.65 -17.98
CA GLU A 116 9.60 -0.50 -18.53
C GLU A 116 8.87 0.26 -17.42
N ARG A 117 9.02 1.59 -17.39
CA ARG A 117 8.45 2.47 -16.36
C ARG A 117 7.09 3.00 -16.78
N ALA A 118 6.19 3.12 -15.82
CA ALA A 118 4.84 3.66 -16.01
C ALA A 118 4.33 4.31 -14.72
N ILE A 119 3.18 4.97 -14.81
CA ILE A 119 2.48 5.50 -13.65
C ILE A 119 1.18 4.72 -13.47
N LEU A 120 0.99 4.16 -12.29
CA LEU A 120 -0.23 3.49 -11.89
C LEU A 120 -1.14 4.47 -11.16
N ILE A 121 -2.39 4.57 -11.60
CA ILE A 121 -3.41 5.43 -11.00
C ILE A 121 -4.58 4.59 -10.48
N GLY A 122 -5.18 5.05 -9.39
CA GLY A 122 -6.42 4.48 -8.88
C GLY A 122 -7.65 4.93 -9.66
N THR A 123 -8.77 4.25 -9.43
CA THR A 123 -10.05 4.54 -10.11
C THR A 123 -11.22 4.72 -9.16
N ASN A 124 -10.94 4.89 -7.86
CA ASN A 124 -11.93 4.77 -6.78
C ASN A 124 -12.65 3.41 -6.80
N ASP A 125 -11.99 2.36 -7.29
CA ASP A 125 -12.40 0.96 -7.21
C ASP A 125 -11.23 0.17 -6.61
N ILE A 126 -11.46 -0.51 -5.49
CA ILE A 126 -10.42 -1.25 -4.75
C ILE A 126 -9.78 -2.34 -5.60
N GLU A 127 -10.50 -2.88 -6.59
CA GLU A 127 -10.02 -4.02 -7.37
C GLU A 127 -9.42 -3.61 -8.70
N ARG A 128 -9.41 -2.30 -9.02
CA ARG A 128 -9.07 -1.82 -10.36
C ARG A 128 -8.18 -0.61 -10.33
N LEU A 129 -7.06 -0.73 -11.02
CA LEU A 129 -6.09 0.31 -11.26
C LEU A 129 -5.84 0.41 -12.78
N PHE A 130 -5.30 1.55 -13.23
CA PHE A 130 -4.86 1.72 -14.61
C PHE A 130 -3.42 2.20 -14.69
N LEU A 131 -2.72 1.75 -15.72
CA LEU A 131 -1.51 2.44 -16.17
C LEU A 131 -1.88 3.54 -17.15
N ILE A 132 -1.21 4.68 -17.02
CA ILE A 132 -1.31 5.81 -17.95
C ILE A 132 0.01 6.05 -18.67
N ASN A 133 -0.08 6.75 -19.80
CA ASN A 133 1.05 7.22 -20.61
C ASN A 133 1.96 6.10 -21.14
N LEU A 134 1.39 4.93 -21.45
CA LEU A 134 2.13 3.83 -22.07
C LEU A 134 2.01 3.87 -23.60
N PRO A 135 3.12 3.91 -24.34
CA PRO A 135 3.08 3.90 -25.80
C PRO A 135 2.61 2.54 -26.31
N LYS A 136 2.05 2.50 -27.53
CA LYS A 136 1.69 1.23 -28.21
C LYS A 136 2.85 0.27 -28.44
N THR A 137 4.08 0.78 -28.45
CA THR A 137 5.30 -0.03 -28.55
C THR A 137 5.70 -0.68 -27.23
N SER A 138 4.97 -0.43 -26.13
CA SER A 138 5.25 -1.01 -24.81
C SER A 138 5.15 -2.53 -24.85
N SER A 139 6.08 -3.21 -24.18
CA SER A 139 6.13 -4.67 -24.14
C SER A 139 5.45 -5.16 -22.86
N ILE A 140 4.22 -4.70 -22.60
CA ILE A 140 3.44 -5.07 -21.41
C ILE A 140 2.39 -6.10 -21.80
N HIS A 141 2.33 -7.19 -21.04
CA HIS A 141 1.42 -8.30 -21.30
C HIS A 141 0.55 -8.62 -20.08
N PRO A 142 -0.67 -9.16 -20.28
CA PRO A 142 -1.44 -9.78 -19.21
C PRO A 142 -0.59 -10.80 -18.44
N GLY A 143 -0.63 -10.71 -17.11
CA GLY A 143 0.17 -11.55 -16.21
C GLY A 143 1.42 -10.88 -15.67
N ASP A 144 1.91 -9.80 -16.29
CA ASP A 144 3.09 -9.08 -15.82
C ASP A 144 2.85 -8.48 -14.42
N VAL A 145 3.87 -8.58 -13.57
CA VAL A 145 3.86 -7.99 -12.22
C VAL A 145 4.50 -6.61 -12.28
N LEU A 146 3.84 -5.64 -11.67
CA LEU A 146 4.30 -4.28 -11.55
C LEU A 146 4.85 -4.05 -10.15
N VAL A 147 6.06 -3.50 -10.10
CA VAL A 147 6.76 -3.18 -8.86
C VAL A 147 7.03 -1.68 -8.77
N THR A 148 7.24 -1.16 -7.57
CA THR A 148 7.65 0.24 -7.37
C THR A 148 8.99 0.53 -8.07
N SER A 149 9.05 1.67 -8.73
CA SER A 149 10.22 2.05 -9.55
C SER A 149 11.34 2.76 -8.79
N GLY A 150 11.08 3.23 -7.56
CA GLY A 150 12.02 4.07 -6.79
C GLY A 150 12.21 5.49 -7.31
N LEU A 151 11.54 5.88 -8.41
CA LEU A 151 11.83 7.11 -9.15
C LEU A 151 11.54 8.41 -8.36
N ASP A 152 10.66 8.35 -7.36
CA ASP A 152 10.29 9.51 -6.53
C ASP A 152 10.88 9.47 -5.12
N HIS A 153 11.72 8.47 -4.82
CA HIS A 153 12.32 8.20 -3.51
C HIS A 153 11.32 8.12 -2.34
N ARG A 154 10.00 8.06 -2.61
CA ARG A 154 8.96 7.86 -1.59
C ARG A 154 8.71 6.39 -1.39
N TYR A 155 8.60 5.64 -2.48
CA TYR A 155 8.48 4.20 -2.42
C TYR A 155 9.86 3.56 -2.57
N PRO A 156 10.23 2.63 -1.69
CA PRO A 156 11.41 1.82 -1.93
C PRO A 156 11.24 1.02 -3.22
N GLU A 157 12.33 0.77 -3.94
CA GLU A 157 12.29 0.06 -5.23
C GLU A 157 11.97 -1.43 -5.07
N GLY A 158 11.20 -2.00 -6.00
CA GLY A 158 11.03 -3.46 -6.11
C GLY A 158 9.84 -4.05 -5.37
N TYR A 159 8.96 -3.24 -4.79
CA TYR A 159 7.78 -3.74 -4.05
C TYR A 159 6.59 -3.98 -4.98
N PRO A 160 5.92 -5.14 -4.89
CA PRO A 160 4.74 -5.44 -5.70
C PRO A 160 3.63 -4.42 -5.47
N VAL A 161 3.03 -3.93 -6.56
CA VAL A 161 1.89 -3.00 -6.52
C VAL A 161 0.67 -3.63 -7.17
N GLY A 162 0.83 -4.21 -8.36
CA GLY A 162 -0.28 -4.73 -9.15
C GLY A 162 0.13 -5.79 -10.16
N LYS A 163 -0.86 -6.50 -10.71
CA LYS A 163 -0.71 -7.46 -11.81
C LYS A 163 -1.54 -7.02 -12.99
N VAL A 164 -0.95 -7.05 -14.19
CA VAL A 164 -1.64 -6.68 -15.42
C VAL A 164 -2.72 -7.72 -15.73
N GLU A 165 -3.96 -7.28 -15.87
CA GLU A 165 -5.09 -8.15 -16.25
C GLU A 165 -5.38 -8.08 -17.74
N GLN A 166 -5.37 -6.87 -18.28
CA GLN A 166 -5.78 -6.64 -19.66
C GLN A 166 -5.04 -5.44 -20.23
N VAL A 167 -4.64 -5.55 -21.49
CA VAL A 167 -4.08 -4.46 -22.28
C VAL A 167 -5.05 -4.20 -23.42
N SER A 168 -5.57 -2.98 -23.53
CA SER A 168 -6.45 -2.56 -24.61
C SER A 168 -5.81 -1.41 -25.40
N SER A 169 -5.76 -1.60 -26.72
CA SER A 169 -5.38 -0.56 -27.67
C SER A 169 -6.64 -0.01 -28.32
N ILE A 170 -6.88 1.30 -28.18
CA ILE A 170 -8.03 1.94 -28.81
C ILE A 170 -7.57 2.53 -30.16
N PRO A 171 -8.26 2.22 -31.28
CA PRO A 171 -7.97 2.85 -32.56
C PRO A 171 -8.06 4.37 -32.45
N GLY A 172 -7.02 5.09 -32.88
CA GLY A 172 -6.94 6.56 -32.81
C GLY A 172 -6.31 7.14 -31.53
N GLU A 173 -6.08 6.36 -30.47
CA GLU A 173 -5.31 6.81 -29.30
C GLU A 173 -3.83 6.41 -29.45
N ASP A 174 -2.87 7.27 -29.09
CA ASP A 174 -1.43 6.95 -29.14
C ASP A 174 -0.97 6.07 -27.96
N PHE A 175 -1.78 6.02 -26.91
CA PHE A 175 -1.48 5.31 -25.67
C PHE A 175 -2.39 4.09 -25.49
N VAL A 176 -1.86 3.06 -24.83
CA VAL A 176 -2.62 1.87 -24.45
C VAL A 176 -3.22 2.05 -23.06
N LYS A 177 -4.43 1.51 -22.86
CA LYS A 177 -5.05 1.43 -21.53
C LYS A 177 -4.78 0.05 -20.96
N VAL A 178 -4.14 0.01 -19.79
CA VAL A 178 -3.79 -1.25 -19.14
C VAL A 178 -4.53 -1.36 -17.82
N LYS A 179 -5.43 -2.34 -17.73
CA LYS A 179 -6.13 -2.67 -16.49
C LYS A 179 -5.23 -3.52 -15.61
N VAL A 180 -5.13 -3.15 -14.34
CA VAL A 180 -4.26 -3.78 -13.35
C VAL A 180 -5.10 -4.10 -12.11
N SER A 181 -4.94 -5.29 -11.55
CA SER A 181 -5.45 -5.61 -10.21
C SER A 181 -4.37 -5.36 -9.15
N PRO A 182 -4.72 -4.76 -7.99
CA PRO A 182 -3.77 -4.59 -6.90
C PRO A 182 -3.37 -5.93 -6.30
N VAL A 183 -2.10 -6.04 -5.90
CA VAL A 183 -1.59 -7.20 -5.16
C VAL A 183 -1.91 -7.09 -3.66
N ALA A 184 -1.96 -5.85 -3.14
CA ALA A 184 -2.28 -5.58 -1.74
C ALA A 184 -3.78 -5.76 -1.45
N LEU A 185 -4.08 -6.26 -0.26
CA LEU A 185 -5.43 -6.46 0.26
C LEU A 185 -5.95 -5.19 0.92
N LEU A 186 -6.38 -4.23 0.09
CA LEU A 186 -6.68 -2.86 0.52
C LEU A 186 -7.82 -2.74 1.55
N ASN A 187 -8.70 -3.75 1.68
CA ASN A 187 -9.84 -3.73 2.61
C ASN A 187 -9.90 -4.89 3.61
N ARG A 188 -8.93 -5.82 3.61
CA ARG A 188 -8.98 -7.03 4.46
C ARG A 188 -7.96 -7.07 5.58
N ASN A 189 -7.01 -6.14 5.58
CA ASN A 189 -5.90 -6.14 6.53
C ASN A 189 -6.24 -5.31 7.76
N ARG A 190 -5.88 -5.86 8.92
CA ARG A 190 -5.94 -5.16 10.21
C ARG A 190 -4.63 -4.46 10.55
N LEU A 191 -3.53 -4.98 10.00
CA LEU A 191 -2.17 -4.55 10.26
C LEU A 191 -1.48 -4.16 8.96
N VAL A 192 -0.67 -3.11 9.05
CA VAL A 192 0.13 -2.56 7.96
C VAL A 192 1.53 -2.23 8.45
N LEU A 193 2.46 -2.02 7.52
CA LEU A 193 3.81 -1.57 7.79
C LEU A 193 4.02 -0.16 7.26
N LEU A 194 4.45 0.72 8.17
CA LEU A 194 5.11 1.97 7.85
C LEU A 194 6.57 1.67 7.53
N ILE A 195 7.08 2.18 6.42
CA ILE A 195 8.49 2.03 6.04
C ILE A 195 9.17 3.38 6.12
N TRP A 196 10.39 3.39 6.66
CA TRP A 196 11.30 4.52 6.59
C TRP A 196 12.31 4.27 5.46
N PRO A 197 12.62 5.29 4.65
CA PRO A 197 13.66 5.20 3.64
C PRO A 197 14.99 4.85 4.32
N ASP A 198 15.87 4.18 3.57
CA ASP A 198 17.23 3.99 4.03
C ASP A 198 17.94 5.36 4.17
N LYS A 199 18.91 5.46 5.08
CA LYS A 199 19.65 6.71 5.36
C LYS A 199 20.26 7.32 4.11
N GLU A 200 20.70 6.49 3.17
CA GLU A 200 21.25 6.93 1.88
C GLU A 200 20.16 7.57 1.00
N GLN A 201 18.97 6.95 0.91
CA GLN A 201 17.84 7.49 0.15
C GLN A 201 17.32 8.80 0.75
N GLU A 202 17.32 8.91 2.08
CA GLU A 202 16.96 10.15 2.78
C GLU A 202 17.92 11.29 2.42
N GLN A 203 19.24 11.03 2.43
CA GLN A 203 20.25 12.03 2.04
C GLN A 203 20.11 12.46 0.57
N LEU A 204 19.88 11.51 -0.35
CA LEU A 204 19.66 11.80 -1.76
C LEU A 204 18.42 12.67 -1.97
N THR A 205 17.33 12.36 -1.29
CA THR A 205 16.08 13.13 -1.36
C THR A 205 16.28 14.58 -0.89
N VAL A 206 17.01 14.78 0.22
CA VAL A 206 17.35 16.12 0.72
C VAL A 206 18.19 16.89 -0.30
N GLN A 207 19.18 16.25 -0.92
CA GLN A 207 20.03 16.89 -1.93
C GLN A 207 19.25 17.28 -3.19
N ILE A 208 18.35 16.41 -3.67
CA ILE A 208 17.50 16.66 -4.85
C ILE A 208 16.57 17.84 -4.59
N ASN A 209 15.84 17.84 -3.47
CA ASN A 209 14.90 18.92 -3.12
C ASN A 209 15.64 20.26 -2.96
N LYS A 210 16.84 20.24 -2.36
CA LYS A 210 17.67 21.45 -2.26
C LYS A 210 18.05 22.01 -3.64
N ARG A 211 18.36 21.15 -4.62
CA ARG A 211 18.69 21.57 -5.99
C ARG A 211 17.49 22.07 -6.77
N LEU A 212 16.33 21.44 -6.62
CA LEU A 212 15.10 21.84 -7.30
C LEU A 212 14.60 23.19 -6.77
N ASN A 213 14.53 23.35 -5.44
CA ASN A 213 14.06 24.60 -4.82
C ASN A 213 15.06 25.75 -5.02
N ALA A 214 16.37 25.48 -5.11
CA ALA A 214 17.36 26.51 -5.44
C ALA A 214 17.22 27.03 -6.88
N LYS A 215 16.61 26.26 -7.79
CA LYS A 215 16.34 26.65 -9.17
C LYS A 215 15.10 27.53 -9.31
N GLU A 216 14.20 27.55 -8.32
CA GLU A 216 12.98 28.37 -8.31
C GLU A 216 13.22 29.80 -7.80
N MET A 217 14.44 30.13 -7.35
CA MET A 217 14.82 31.45 -6.82
C MET A 217 15.74 32.25 -7.75
N MET A 218 15.95 31.79 -8.99
CA MET A 218 16.66 32.48 -10.08
C MET A 218 15.71 32.73 -11.24
#